data_AF-A0A2Z4UWJ8-F1
#
_entry.id   AF-A0A2Z4UWJ8-F1
#
_cell.length_a   1.000
_cell.length_b   1.000
_cell.length_c   1.000
_cell.angle_alpha   90.00
_cell.angle_beta   90.00
_cell.angle_gamma   90.00
#
_symmetry.space_group_name_H-M   'P 1'
#
loop_
_entity.id
_entity.type
_entity.pdbx_description
1 polymer ?
#
loop_
_entity_poly.entity_id
_entity_poly.type
_entity_poly.pdbx_seq_one_letter_code
_entity_poly.pdbx_strand_id
1 'polypeptide(L)'
;MPSSVALLITGASTGLLAGGASCAAIQGGLLAGAVTRRRAPAPTSVRKTPRNSLPASETATPLAPVGAFLVGKLLSHTLLGVLLGIFGSALQPSPRVQAVLMLAAGLLMVLFALDLFGVKGVGRLVPRPPASFGRLMRRSTKTDSAVTPALIGFATVLVPCGVTLSMELLAITSGSAVAGAAVMAGFVLGTSPLFAVLGYLFRRSSQALSGRLAALTGVVVLVVAVWTMASALQAGGWVSFRTPGKTTAASGPFIVEGVEENDPLYDPGAGQTGVDLAPVSIDASGKQIVTLTVTDFYVPTQFTARAGVPTTLVLHGKDSGGCARAFTIPELGVQEIVKRDGDTEIDLGTRKPGTLRFSCAMGMQTGAIDFKKDLQ
;
A
#
# COMPACT_ATOMS: atom_id res chain seq x y z
N MET A 1 0.70 -6.63 22.04
CA MET A 1 0.45 -5.58 21.03
C MET A 1 1.79 -4.96 20.66
N PRO A 2 2.10 -4.74 19.37
CA PRO A 2 3.34 -4.06 18.98
C PRO A 2 3.39 -2.67 19.62
N SER A 3 4.57 -2.25 20.08
CA SER A 3 4.74 -0.88 20.59
C SER A 3 4.49 0.13 19.47
N SER A 4 3.95 1.32 19.80
CA SER A 4 3.72 2.39 18.82
C SER A 4 5.00 2.75 18.05
N VAL A 5 6.17 2.56 18.68
CA VAL A 5 7.50 2.74 18.06
C VAL A 5 7.73 1.72 16.96
N ALA A 6 7.44 0.44 17.19
CA ALA A 6 7.58 -0.61 16.18
C ALA A 6 6.67 -0.37 14.97
N LEU A 7 5.44 0.11 15.22
CA LEU A 7 4.50 0.48 14.16
C LEU A 7 4.96 1.69 13.35
N LEU A 8 5.54 2.70 14.02
CA LEU A 8 6.13 3.85 13.35
C LEU A 8 7.31 3.47 12.46
N ILE A 9 8.20 2.60 12.94
CA ILE A 9 9.34 2.09 12.17
C ILE A 9 8.85 1.27 10.98
N THR A 10 7.84 0.41 11.17
CA THR A 10 7.23 -0.37 10.08
C THR A 10 6.59 0.53 9.03
N GLY A 11 5.88 1.58 9.46
CA GLY A 11 5.34 2.59 8.55
C GLY A 11 6.45 3.29 7.77
N ALA A 12 7.52 3.70 8.45
CA ALA A 12 8.65 4.40 7.84
C ALA A 12 9.40 3.55 6.81
N SER A 13 9.70 2.28 7.13
CA SER A 13 10.36 1.37 6.20
C SER A 13 9.48 1.10 4.97
N THR A 14 8.18 0.86 5.19
CA THR A 14 7.24 0.64 4.09
C THR A 14 7.06 1.89 3.24
N GLY A 15 7.01 3.07 3.87
CA GLY A 15 6.96 4.36 3.18
C GLY A 15 8.18 4.62 2.32
N LEU A 16 9.38 4.27 2.78
CA LEU A 16 10.61 4.45 2.03
C LEU A 16 10.73 3.44 0.86
N LEU A 17 10.47 2.16 1.11
CA LEU A 17 10.72 1.07 0.16
C LEU A 17 9.59 0.86 -0.84
N ALA A 18 8.34 0.84 -0.37
CA ALA A 18 7.17 0.53 -1.21
C ALA A 18 6.33 1.78 -1.55
N GLY A 19 6.15 2.67 -0.57
CA GLY A 19 5.32 3.86 -0.70
C GLY A 19 5.93 4.94 -1.59
N GLY A 20 7.24 5.14 -1.49
CA GLY A 20 7.95 6.22 -2.16
C GLY A 20 7.67 6.24 -3.66
N ALA A 21 8.00 5.16 -4.37
CA ALA A 21 7.85 5.10 -5.82
C ALA A 21 6.38 5.18 -6.28
N SER A 22 5.49 4.43 -5.64
CA SER A 22 4.06 4.37 -6.02
C SER A 22 3.35 5.70 -5.77
N CYS A 23 3.49 6.27 -4.58
CA CYS A 23 2.84 7.54 -4.25
C CYS A 23 3.55 8.73 -4.93
N ALA A 24 4.86 8.69 -5.22
CA ALA A 24 5.52 9.71 -6.02
C ALA A 24 5.04 9.71 -7.49
N ALA A 25 4.70 8.55 -8.06
CA ALA A 25 4.14 8.49 -9.42
C ALA A 25 2.82 9.27 -9.52
N ILE A 26 1.94 9.10 -8.54
CA ILE A 26 0.59 9.71 -8.57
C ILE A 26 0.62 11.15 -8.02
N GLN A 27 1.24 11.36 -6.86
CA GLN A 27 1.22 12.65 -6.16
C GLN A 27 2.38 13.57 -6.61
N GLY A 28 3.37 13.04 -7.34
CA GLY A 28 4.49 13.82 -7.87
C GLY A 28 4.05 14.89 -8.85
N GLY A 29 3.00 14.67 -9.64
CA GLY A 29 2.40 15.68 -10.51
C GLY A 29 1.77 16.85 -9.73
N LEU A 30 1.15 16.57 -8.57
CA LEU A 30 0.61 17.59 -7.67
C LEU A 30 1.74 18.41 -7.04
N LEU A 31 2.81 17.74 -6.60
CA LEU A 31 4.01 18.41 -6.10
C LEU A 31 4.67 19.27 -7.20
N ALA A 32 4.82 18.73 -8.41
CA ALA A 32 5.35 19.46 -9.56
C ALA A 32 4.51 20.71 -9.85
N GLY A 33 3.18 20.61 -9.84
CA GLY A 33 2.29 21.75 -9.98
C GLY A 33 2.45 22.79 -8.87
N ALA A 34 2.61 22.36 -7.61
CA ALA A 34 2.81 23.25 -6.47
C ALA A 34 4.17 23.98 -6.51
N VAL A 35 5.23 23.31 -6.99
CA VAL A 35 6.59 23.85 -7.09
C VAL A 35 6.78 24.71 -8.34
N THR A 36 6.24 24.31 -9.49
CA THR A 36 6.40 25.02 -10.78
C THR A 36 5.47 26.23 -10.93
N ARG A 37 4.30 26.25 -10.29
CA ARG A 37 3.38 27.43 -10.31
C ARG A 37 3.99 28.69 -9.71
N ARG A 38 4.98 28.56 -8.82
CA ARG A 38 5.73 29.71 -8.28
C ARG A 38 6.81 30.26 -9.23
N ARG A 39 7.03 29.59 -10.36
CA ARG A 39 7.99 30.00 -11.39
C ARG A 39 7.37 30.91 -12.46
N ALA A 40 6.19 31.49 -12.19
CA ALA A 40 5.67 32.57 -13.01
C ALA A 40 6.65 33.76 -12.92
N PRO A 41 7.06 34.35 -14.06
CA PRO A 41 8.05 35.43 -14.05
C PRO A 41 7.53 36.59 -13.21
N ALA A 42 8.40 37.10 -12.33
CA ALA A 42 8.11 38.32 -11.58
C ALA A 42 7.71 39.41 -12.59
N PRO A 43 6.56 40.10 -12.42
CA PRO A 43 6.27 41.26 -13.24
C PRO A 43 7.36 42.29 -12.95
N THR A 44 8.16 42.61 -13.97
CA THR A 44 9.04 43.78 -14.00
C THR A 44 8.17 45.03 -13.98
N SER A 45 7.68 45.39 -12.79
CA SER A 45 7.07 46.69 -12.53
C SER A 45 8.09 47.51 -11.75
N VAL A 46 8.95 48.20 -12.50
CA VAL A 46 9.70 49.34 -11.99
C VAL A 46 8.68 50.38 -11.52
N ARG A 47 8.45 50.48 -10.22
CA ARG A 47 7.79 51.65 -9.62
C ARG A 47 8.51 52.02 -8.33
N LYS A 48 9.36 53.05 -8.43
CA LYS A 48 10.00 53.73 -7.30
C LYS A 48 8.93 54.36 -6.40
N THR A 49 8.91 53.97 -5.14
CA THR A 49 8.43 54.82 -4.03
C THR A 49 9.10 54.38 -2.73
N PRO A 50 9.65 55.29 -1.91
CA PRO A 50 10.36 54.94 -0.68
C PRO A 50 9.39 54.88 0.49
N ARG A 51 9.38 53.78 1.25
CA ARG A 51 8.84 53.80 2.61
C ARG A 51 9.42 52.67 3.46
N ASN A 52 10.08 53.10 4.54
CA ASN A 52 10.56 52.28 5.65
C ASN A 52 9.50 51.26 6.06
N SER A 53 9.79 49.98 5.81
CA SER A 53 9.20 48.87 6.53
C SER A 53 10.33 47.89 6.83
N LEU A 54 10.37 47.45 8.10
CA LEU A 54 11.38 46.57 8.68
C LEU A 54 11.57 45.29 7.85
N PRO A 55 12.78 44.71 7.80
CA PRO A 55 13.03 43.52 7.00
C PRO A 55 12.35 42.31 7.67
N ALA A 56 11.12 41.99 7.24
CA ALA A 56 10.47 40.75 7.60
C ALA A 56 11.21 39.60 6.89
N SER A 57 12.12 38.96 7.63
CA SER A 57 12.65 37.59 7.46
C SER A 57 12.28 36.90 6.13
N GLU A 58 12.92 37.31 5.05
CA GLU A 58 12.77 36.68 3.73
C GLU A 58 13.83 35.58 3.55
N THR A 59 13.92 34.66 4.50
CA THR A 59 14.63 33.38 4.33
C THR A 59 13.69 32.35 3.71
N ALA A 60 13.08 32.69 2.56
CA ALA A 60 12.34 31.72 1.77
C ALA A 60 13.34 30.73 1.16
N THR A 61 13.70 29.72 1.95
CA THR A 61 14.57 28.62 1.56
C THR A 61 14.00 28.01 0.28
N PRO A 62 14.83 27.65 -0.70
CA PRO A 62 14.38 27.07 -1.97
C PRO A 62 13.52 25.79 -1.84
N LEU A 63 13.45 25.18 -0.65
CA LEU A 63 12.66 24.00 -0.31
C LEU A 63 11.35 24.32 0.44
N ALA A 64 11.07 25.58 0.78
CA ALA A 64 9.86 26.00 1.49
C ALA A 64 8.54 25.43 0.92
N PRO A 65 8.29 25.39 -0.41
CA PRO A 65 7.04 24.82 -0.95
C PRO A 65 6.96 23.29 -0.77
N VAL A 66 8.10 22.59 -0.80
CA VAL A 66 8.16 21.14 -0.61
C VAL A 66 7.92 20.81 0.87
N GLY A 67 8.53 21.58 1.78
CA GLY A 67 8.28 21.47 3.21
C GLY A 67 6.81 21.71 3.55
N ALA A 68 6.20 22.77 3.02
CA ALA A 68 4.78 23.05 3.24
C ALA A 68 3.86 21.92 2.73
N PHE A 69 4.16 21.35 1.55
CA PHE A 69 3.45 20.18 1.02
C PHE A 69 3.57 18.96 1.93
N LEU A 70 4.78 18.63 2.38
CA LEU A 70 5.04 17.48 3.26
C LEU A 70 4.36 17.65 4.62
N VAL A 71 4.38 18.85 5.20
CA VAL A 71 3.68 19.15 6.46
C VAL A 71 2.18 18.96 6.30
N GLY A 72 1.58 19.48 5.22
CA GLY A 72 0.15 19.28 4.94
C GLY A 72 -0.21 17.80 4.78
N LYS A 73 0.62 17.03 4.06
CA LYS A 73 0.45 15.58 3.89
C LYS A 73 0.57 14.82 5.22
N LEU A 74 1.57 15.17 6.04
CA LEU A 74 1.79 14.55 7.35
C LEU A 74 0.60 14.78 8.27
N LEU A 75 0.11 16.03 8.35
CA LEU A 75 -1.08 16.37 9.15
C LEU A 75 -2.32 15.61 8.70
N SER A 76 -2.62 15.57 7.40
CA SER A 76 -3.82 14.88 6.91
C SER A 76 -3.79 13.38 7.14
N HIS A 77 -2.66 12.72 6.89
CA HIS A 77 -2.55 11.27 7.05
C HIS A 77 -2.48 10.86 8.51
N THR A 78 -1.82 11.66 9.37
CA THR A 78 -1.81 11.40 10.82
C THR A 78 -3.22 11.52 11.38
N LEU A 79 -3.98 12.54 10.97
CA LEU A 79 -5.37 12.71 11.38
C LEU A 79 -6.25 11.56 10.88
N LEU A 80 -6.08 11.14 9.62
CA LEU A 80 -6.77 9.97 9.10
C LEU A 80 -6.40 8.71 9.91
N GLY A 81 -5.13 8.52 10.25
CA GLY A 81 -4.66 7.39 11.08
C GLY A 81 -5.27 7.36 12.47
N VAL A 82 -5.45 8.52 13.11
CA VAL A 82 -6.19 8.64 14.37
C VAL A 82 -7.62 8.18 14.20
N LEU A 83 -8.33 8.70 13.19
CA LEU A 83 -9.72 8.33 12.92
C LEU A 83 -9.85 6.83 12.67
N LEU A 84 -9.04 6.29 11.76
CA LEU A 84 -9.04 4.87 11.40
C LEU A 84 -8.69 3.97 12.59
N GLY A 85 -7.74 4.37 13.44
CA GLY A 85 -7.41 3.63 14.65
C GLY A 85 -8.52 3.61 15.70
N ILE A 86 -9.32 4.68 15.80
CA ILE A 86 -10.50 4.75 16.69
C ILE A 86 -11.65 3.90 16.13
N PHE A 87 -11.94 4.02 14.83
CA PHE A 87 -13.08 3.37 14.18
C PHE A 87 -12.78 1.99 13.60
N GLY A 88 -11.57 1.48 13.80
CA GLY A 88 -11.09 0.31 13.08
C GLY A 88 -11.89 -0.97 13.32
N SER A 89 -12.45 -1.15 14.52
CA SER A 89 -13.32 -2.30 14.83
C SER A 89 -14.69 -2.23 14.14
N ALA A 90 -15.10 -1.08 13.61
CA ALA A 90 -16.42 -0.88 12.99
C ALA A 90 -16.36 -0.74 11.45
N LEU A 91 -15.18 -0.57 10.86
CA LEU A 91 -15.00 -0.30 9.42
C LEU A 91 -13.99 -1.25 8.73
N GLN A 92 -14.17 -2.56 8.84
CA GLN A 92 -13.51 -3.51 7.93
C GLN A 92 -14.39 -3.75 6.69
N PRO A 93 -14.18 -3.04 5.57
CA PRO A 93 -14.88 -3.34 4.33
C PRO A 93 -14.51 -4.75 3.85
N SER A 94 -15.48 -5.50 3.35
CA SER A 94 -15.21 -6.85 2.82
C SER A 94 -14.11 -6.84 1.75
N PRO A 95 -13.31 -7.91 1.60
CA PRO A 95 -12.23 -7.98 0.61
C PRO A 95 -12.67 -7.63 -0.82
N ARG A 96 -13.89 -8.03 -1.21
CA ARG A 96 -14.46 -7.71 -2.52
C ARG A 96 -14.77 -6.22 -2.68
N VAL A 97 -15.32 -5.57 -1.65
CA VAL A 97 -15.58 -4.13 -1.69
C VAL A 97 -14.27 -3.34 -1.78
N GLN A 98 -13.26 -3.76 -1.01
CA GLN A 98 -11.92 -3.17 -1.08
C GLN A 98 -11.32 -3.34 -2.50
N ALA A 99 -11.46 -4.53 -3.09
CA ALA A 99 -11.00 -4.81 -4.45
C ALA A 99 -11.73 -3.94 -5.51
N VAL A 100 -13.05 -3.76 -5.41
CA VAL A 100 -13.81 -2.86 -6.31
C VAL A 100 -13.32 -1.42 -6.16
N LEU A 101 -13.08 -0.95 -4.94
CA LEU A 101 -12.59 0.41 -4.71
C LEU A 101 -11.18 0.62 -5.30
N MET A 102 -10.28 -0.37 -5.14
CA MET A 102 -8.97 -0.37 -5.78
C MET A 102 -9.08 -0.38 -7.31
N LEU A 103 -10.00 -1.14 -7.88
CA LEU A 103 -10.25 -1.19 -9.32
C LEU A 103 -10.73 0.17 -9.85
N ALA A 104 -11.66 0.81 -9.13
CA ALA A 104 -12.15 2.15 -9.47
C ALA A 104 -11.04 3.21 -9.39
N ALA A 105 -10.19 3.15 -8.36
CA ALA A 105 -9.02 4.02 -8.23
C ALA A 105 -8.02 3.79 -9.38
N GLY A 106 -7.73 2.54 -9.72
CA GLY A 106 -6.87 2.18 -10.85
C GLY A 106 -7.42 2.70 -12.18
N LEU A 107 -8.72 2.55 -12.44
CA LEU A 107 -9.38 3.09 -13.62
C LEU A 107 -9.26 4.62 -13.70
N LEU A 108 -9.46 5.31 -12.58
CA LEU A 108 -9.29 6.75 -12.50
C LEU A 108 -7.83 7.18 -12.81
N MET A 109 -6.83 6.43 -12.33
CA MET A 109 -5.43 6.67 -12.66
C MET A 109 -5.14 6.47 -14.15
N VAL A 110 -5.75 5.46 -14.79
CA VAL A 110 -5.66 5.28 -16.25
C VAL A 110 -6.23 6.50 -16.98
N LEU A 111 -7.40 6.99 -16.55
CA LEU A 111 -7.99 8.20 -17.15
C LEU A 111 -7.07 9.43 -17.03
N PHE A 112 -6.44 9.63 -15.87
CA PHE A 112 -5.46 10.71 -15.69
C PHE A 112 -4.20 10.53 -16.54
N ALA A 113 -3.69 9.30 -16.67
CA ALA A 113 -2.53 9.02 -17.52
C ALA A 113 -2.84 9.31 -19.00
N LEU A 114 -4.02 8.91 -19.48
CA LEU A 114 -4.48 9.16 -20.84
C LEU A 114 -4.72 10.66 -21.12
N ASP A 115 -5.21 11.42 -20.14
CA ASP A 115 -5.31 12.88 -20.22
C ASP A 115 -3.92 13.53 -20.32
N LEU A 116 -2.92 13.00 -19.60
CA LEU A 116 -1.54 13.47 -19.68
C LEU A 116 -0.89 13.18 -21.05
N PHE A 117 -1.30 12.12 -21.73
CA PHE A 117 -0.93 11.84 -23.13
C PHE A 117 -1.68 12.71 -24.16
N GLY A 118 -2.65 13.53 -23.72
CA GLY A 118 -3.39 14.43 -24.60
C GLY A 118 -4.41 13.73 -25.51
N VAL A 119 -4.88 12.54 -25.12
CA VAL A 119 -5.87 11.78 -25.90
C VAL A 119 -7.20 12.54 -25.94
N LYS A 120 -7.54 13.08 -27.12
CA LYS A 120 -8.76 13.86 -27.35
C LYS A 120 -9.99 12.98 -27.12
N GLY A 121 -10.78 13.29 -26.10
CA GLY A 121 -12.00 12.55 -25.72
C GLY A 121 -11.99 12.08 -24.27
N VAL A 122 -10.83 11.69 -23.73
CA VAL A 122 -10.71 11.22 -22.34
C VAL A 122 -10.84 12.37 -21.34
N GLY A 123 -10.38 13.58 -21.71
CA GLY A 123 -10.49 14.76 -20.85
C GLY A 123 -11.94 15.19 -20.50
N ARG A 124 -12.97 14.65 -21.16
CA ARG A 124 -14.39 14.82 -20.78
C ARG A 124 -14.85 13.79 -19.72
N LEU A 125 -14.20 12.64 -19.65
CA LEU A 125 -14.50 11.54 -18.72
C LEU A 125 -13.71 11.66 -17.40
N VAL A 126 -12.57 12.36 -17.42
CA VAL A 126 -11.79 12.65 -16.21
C VAL A 126 -12.62 13.54 -15.26
N PRO A 127 -12.85 13.12 -14.00
CA PRO A 127 -13.50 13.94 -12.99
C PRO A 127 -12.68 15.20 -12.75
N ARG A 128 -13.15 16.34 -13.25
CA ARG A 128 -12.53 17.63 -12.94
C ARG A 128 -13.10 18.14 -11.63
N PRO A 129 -12.25 18.62 -10.70
CA PRO A 129 -12.74 19.21 -9.47
C PRO A 129 -13.70 20.36 -9.82
N PRO A 130 -14.82 20.51 -9.09
CA PRO A 130 -15.84 21.49 -9.42
C PRO A 130 -15.23 22.91 -9.42
N ALA A 131 -15.77 23.80 -10.26
CA ALA A 131 -15.25 25.16 -10.41
C ALA A 131 -15.24 25.96 -9.09
N SER A 132 -16.00 25.53 -8.08
CA SER A 132 -15.96 26.04 -6.70
C SER A 132 -14.63 25.72 -6.01
N PHE A 133 -14.09 24.51 -6.16
CA PHE A 133 -12.80 24.11 -5.61
C PHE A 133 -11.65 24.87 -6.29
N GLY A 134 -11.73 25.03 -7.61
CA GLY A 134 -10.81 25.90 -8.36
C GLY A 134 -10.85 27.36 -7.89
N ARG A 135 -12.04 27.90 -7.58
CA ARG A 135 -12.22 29.25 -7.04
C ARG A 135 -11.74 29.40 -5.59
N LEU A 136 -11.95 28.40 -4.73
CA LEU A 136 -11.44 28.37 -3.36
C LEU A 136 -9.91 28.36 -3.35
N MET A 137 -9.30 27.50 -4.17
CA MET A 137 -7.85 27.46 -4.36
C MET A 137 -7.31 28.77 -4.95
N ARG A 138 -8.07 29.41 -5.86
CA ARG A 138 -7.74 30.72 -6.45
C ARG A 138 -7.93 31.90 -5.48
N ARG A 139 -8.71 31.73 -4.41
CA ARG A 139 -8.86 32.69 -3.31
C ARG A 139 -7.75 32.52 -2.27
N SER A 140 -7.45 31.29 -1.86
CA SER A 140 -6.31 31.00 -0.96
C SER A 140 -4.94 31.36 -1.55
N THR A 141 -4.84 31.50 -2.88
CA THR A 141 -3.63 31.97 -3.58
C THR A 141 -3.43 33.48 -3.56
N LYS A 142 -4.43 34.27 -3.14
CA LYS A 142 -4.25 35.72 -2.94
C LYS A 142 -3.64 36.09 -1.60
N THR A 143 -3.68 35.19 -0.62
CA THR A 143 -3.38 35.54 0.77
C THR A 143 -2.13 34.90 1.34
N ASP A 144 -1.60 33.79 0.82
CA ASP A 144 -0.31 33.30 1.33
C ASP A 144 0.44 32.31 0.43
N SER A 145 1.76 32.50 0.35
CA SER A 145 2.61 31.74 -0.57
C SER A 145 2.77 30.29 -0.12
N ALA A 146 2.88 30.01 1.18
CA ALA A 146 3.10 28.67 1.77
C ALA A 146 1.82 27.82 1.94
N VAL A 147 0.64 28.44 1.98
CA VAL A 147 -0.62 27.74 2.26
C VAL A 147 -1.08 26.86 1.09
N THR A 148 -0.79 27.27 -0.15
CA THR A 148 -1.23 26.51 -1.34
C THR A 148 -0.58 25.12 -1.43
N PRO A 149 0.76 24.96 -1.31
CA PRO A 149 1.36 23.63 -1.27
C PRO A 149 0.90 22.79 -0.08
N ALA A 150 0.67 23.39 1.09
CA ALA A 150 0.17 22.69 2.27
C ALA A 150 -1.25 22.15 2.06
N LEU A 151 -2.16 22.92 1.45
CA LEU A 151 -3.50 22.46 1.11
C LEU A 151 -3.49 21.34 0.06
N ILE A 152 -2.60 21.43 -0.94
CA ILE A 152 -2.43 20.37 -1.93
C ILE A 152 -1.89 19.10 -1.26
N GLY A 153 -0.93 19.25 -0.33
CA GLY A 153 -0.41 18.17 0.51
C GLY A 153 -1.50 17.54 1.36
N PHE A 154 -2.33 18.36 2.02
CA PHE A 154 -3.46 17.89 2.81
C PHE A 154 -4.44 17.06 1.97
N ALA A 155 -4.77 17.53 0.77
CA ALA A 155 -5.66 16.87 -0.17
C ALA A 155 -5.13 15.53 -0.71
N THR A 156 -3.84 15.21 -0.54
CA THR A 156 -3.29 13.91 -0.98
C THR A 156 -3.92 12.72 -0.27
N VAL A 157 -4.54 12.94 0.90
CA VAL A 157 -5.29 11.89 1.61
C VAL A 157 -6.53 11.40 0.82
N LEU A 158 -7.06 12.22 -0.11
CA LEU A 158 -8.14 11.82 -1.02
C LEU A 158 -7.66 11.02 -2.23
N VAL A 159 -6.34 10.88 -2.40
CA VAL A 159 -5.72 10.17 -3.52
C VAL A 159 -4.92 8.98 -2.97
N PRO A 160 -5.60 7.96 -2.41
CA PRO A 160 -4.92 6.80 -1.85
C PRO A 160 -4.19 6.03 -2.96
N CYS A 161 -2.92 5.69 -2.72
CA CYS A 161 -2.18 4.71 -3.53
C CYS A 161 -2.34 3.32 -2.88
N GLY A 162 -2.18 2.22 -3.62
CA GLY A 162 -2.45 0.86 -3.09
C GLY A 162 -1.69 0.53 -1.80
N VAL A 163 -0.47 1.08 -1.65
CA VAL A 163 0.34 0.96 -0.43
C VAL A 163 -0.26 1.77 0.74
N THR A 164 -0.81 2.96 0.48
CA THR A 164 -1.51 3.76 1.49
C THR A 164 -2.71 3.00 2.03
N LEU A 165 -3.50 2.33 1.16
CA LEU A 165 -4.63 1.50 1.58
C LEU A 165 -4.22 0.36 2.53
N SER A 166 -3.03 -0.23 2.34
CA SER A 166 -2.51 -1.26 3.25
C SER A 166 -2.10 -0.70 4.59
N MET A 167 -1.47 0.47 4.60
CA MET A 167 -1.14 1.16 5.84
C MET A 167 -2.42 1.62 6.56
N GLU A 168 -3.46 2.02 5.83
CA GLU A 168 -4.77 2.40 6.37
C GLU A 168 -5.45 1.20 7.02
N LEU A 169 -5.39 0.03 6.39
CA LEU A 169 -5.85 -1.22 6.98
C LEU A 169 -5.03 -1.62 8.22
N LEU A 170 -3.71 -1.40 8.19
CA LEU A 170 -2.86 -1.62 9.37
C LEU A 170 -3.20 -0.65 10.51
N ALA A 171 -3.56 0.60 10.18
CA ALA A 171 -4.02 1.59 11.16
C ALA A 171 -5.38 1.19 11.75
N ILE A 172 -6.33 0.76 10.93
CA ILE A 172 -7.63 0.20 11.34
C ILE A 172 -7.43 -0.95 12.32
N THR A 173 -6.60 -1.92 11.95
CA THR A 173 -6.39 -3.15 12.73
C THR A 173 -5.55 -2.95 13.98
N SER A 174 -4.85 -1.81 14.08
CA SER A 174 -4.11 -1.44 15.29
C SER A 174 -5.00 -1.15 16.50
N GLY A 175 -6.30 -0.86 16.27
CA GLY A 175 -7.32 -0.73 17.31
C GLY A 175 -7.11 0.42 18.31
N SER A 176 -6.15 1.32 18.07
CA SER A 176 -5.96 2.52 18.89
C SER A 176 -5.59 3.74 18.07
N ALA A 177 -6.08 4.90 18.51
CA ALA A 177 -5.78 6.20 17.92
C ALA A 177 -4.28 6.45 17.74
N VAL A 178 -3.50 6.16 18.78
CA VAL A 178 -2.05 6.43 18.81
C VAL A 178 -1.30 5.48 17.89
N ALA A 179 -1.67 4.20 17.86
CA ALA A 179 -1.04 3.23 16.96
C ALA A 179 -1.36 3.53 15.49
N GLY A 180 -2.61 3.85 15.16
CA GLY A 180 -3.02 4.24 13.82
C GLY A 180 -2.33 5.52 13.33
N ALA A 181 -2.21 6.52 14.21
CA ALA A 181 -1.44 7.73 13.96
C ALA A 181 0.05 7.43 13.69
N ALA A 182 0.65 6.55 14.50
CA ALA A 182 2.06 6.17 14.37
C ALA A 182 2.37 5.47 13.03
N VAL A 183 1.48 4.57 12.58
CA VAL A 183 1.61 3.90 11.27
C VAL A 183 1.59 4.93 10.13
N MET A 184 0.59 5.82 10.13
CA MET A 184 0.42 6.82 9.07
C MET A 184 1.53 7.88 9.07
N ALA A 185 1.90 8.37 10.25
CA ALA A 185 2.97 9.35 10.40
C ALA A 185 4.32 8.75 9.97
N GLY A 186 4.62 7.52 10.41
CA GLY A 186 5.78 6.76 9.98
C GLY A 186 5.83 6.63 8.45
N PHE A 187 4.71 6.23 7.84
CA PHE A 187 4.59 6.12 6.38
C PHE A 187 4.90 7.44 5.65
N VAL A 188 4.30 8.56 6.07
CA VAL A 188 4.58 9.86 5.42
C VAL A 188 6.03 10.29 5.62
N LEU A 189 6.59 10.13 6.83
CA LEU A 189 7.99 10.42 7.12
C LEU A 189 8.92 9.58 6.25
N GLY A 190 8.63 8.28 6.05
CA GLY A 190 9.36 7.40 5.16
C GLY A 190 9.34 7.83 3.70
N THR A 191 8.21 8.37 3.20
CA THR A 191 8.12 8.89 1.82
C THR A 191 8.78 10.26 1.63
N SER A 192 9.01 11.01 2.71
CA SER A 192 9.46 12.41 2.67
C SER A 192 10.79 12.64 1.93
N PRO A 193 11.84 11.81 2.10
CA PRO A 193 13.10 11.96 1.36
C PRO A 193 12.90 11.91 -0.16
N LEU A 194 12.05 11.01 -0.65
CA LEU A 194 11.81 10.86 -2.08
C LEU A 194 11.05 12.06 -2.66
N PHE A 195 10.01 12.55 -1.98
CA PHE A 195 9.30 13.77 -2.37
C PHE A 195 10.20 15.02 -2.31
N ALA A 196 11.14 15.07 -1.35
CA ALA A 196 12.13 16.15 -1.28
C ALA A 196 13.07 16.15 -2.49
N VAL A 197 13.61 14.98 -2.86
CA VAL A 197 14.44 14.79 -4.05
C VAL A 197 13.67 15.16 -5.31
N LEU A 198 12.42 14.69 -5.44
CA LEU A 198 11.57 14.97 -6.59
C LEU A 198 11.23 16.46 -6.73
N GLY A 199 10.90 17.13 -5.62
CA GLY A 199 10.67 18.57 -5.58
C GLY A 199 11.91 19.39 -5.97
N TYR A 200 13.10 18.95 -5.54
CA TYR A 200 14.37 19.56 -5.96
C TYR A 200 14.64 19.35 -7.47
N LEU A 201 14.43 18.15 -8.00
CA LEU A 201 14.57 17.82 -9.42
C LEU A 201 13.61 18.63 -10.31
N PHE A 202 12.34 18.73 -9.94
CA PHE A 202 11.36 19.53 -10.69
C PHE A 202 11.69 21.02 -10.69
N ARG A 203 12.30 21.51 -9.61
CA ARG A 203 12.82 22.88 -9.54
C ARG A 203 14.09 23.06 -10.38
N ARG A 204 14.94 22.06 -10.53
CA ARG A 204 16.14 22.16 -11.37
C ARG A 204 15.84 21.99 -12.86
N SER A 205 14.79 21.25 -13.22
CA SER A 205 14.41 20.97 -14.60
C SER A 205 13.91 22.23 -15.34
N SER A 206 14.39 22.44 -16.56
CA SER A 206 14.00 23.57 -17.42
C SER A 206 12.72 23.26 -18.21
N GLN A 207 12.02 24.30 -18.67
CA GLN A 207 10.78 24.15 -19.47
C GLN A 207 10.98 23.28 -20.73
N ALA A 208 12.21 23.16 -21.24
CA ALA A 208 12.55 22.36 -22.42
C ALA A 208 12.36 20.84 -22.22
N LEU A 209 12.38 20.34 -20.98
CA LEU A 209 12.17 18.92 -20.67
C LEU A 209 10.75 18.60 -20.17
N SER A 210 9.90 19.61 -19.99
CA SER A 210 8.57 19.47 -19.38
C SER A 210 7.64 18.52 -20.17
N GLY A 211 7.68 18.54 -21.50
CA GLY A 211 6.89 17.62 -22.34
C GLY A 211 7.33 16.17 -22.23
N ARG A 212 8.65 15.90 -22.21
CA ARG A 212 9.20 14.53 -22.05
C ARG A 212 8.97 14.00 -20.64
N LEU A 213 9.10 14.86 -19.62
CA LEU A 213 8.83 14.51 -18.23
C LEU A 213 7.36 14.19 -18.01
N ALA A 214 6.44 14.98 -18.57
CA ALA A 214 5.01 14.70 -18.49
C ALA A 214 4.65 13.36 -19.16
N ALA A 215 5.19 13.09 -20.36
CA ALA A 215 5.00 11.79 -21.02
C ALA A 215 5.58 10.63 -20.19
N LEU A 216 6.78 10.78 -19.62
CA LEU A 216 7.40 9.76 -18.77
C LEU A 216 6.59 9.52 -17.49
N THR A 217 6.11 10.59 -16.83
CA THR A 217 5.19 10.47 -15.69
C THR A 217 3.90 9.75 -16.09
N GLY A 218 3.34 10.05 -17.26
CA GLY A 218 2.16 9.37 -17.80
C GLY A 218 2.37 7.88 -18.01
N VAL A 219 3.52 7.48 -18.56
CA VAL A 219 3.89 6.05 -18.72
C VAL A 219 4.01 5.37 -17.36
N VAL A 220 4.73 5.97 -16.41
CA VAL A 220 4.90 5.39 -15.07
C VAL A 220 3.55 5.25 -14.36
N VAL A 221 2.70 6.28 -14.40
CA VAL A 221 1.35 6.23 -13.81
C VAL A 221 0.50 5.15 -14.48
N LEU A 222 0.56 5.02 -15.80
CA LEU A 222 -0.18 3.99 -16.53
C LEU A 222 0.26 2.58 -16.12
N VAL A 223 1.57 2.33 -16.02
CA VAL A 223 2.11 1.04 -15.56
C VAL A 223 1.65 0.73 -14.13
N VAL A 224 1.76 1.70 -13.22
CA VAL A 224 1.30 1.55 -11.82
C VAL A 224 -0.22 1.34 -11.76
N ALA A 225 -1.00 2.01 -12.60
CA ALA A 225 -2.45 1.85 -12.65
C ALA A 225 -2.85 0.44 -13.14
N VAL A 226 -2.22 -0.04 -14.21
CA VAL A 226 -2.44 -1.40 -14.73
C VAL A 226 -2.05 -2.45 -13.68
N TRP A 227 -0.91 -2.27 -13.01
CA TRP A 227 -0.49 -3.13 -11.90
C TRP A 227 -1.50 -3.12 -10.76
N THR A 228 -1.99 -1.94 -10.37
CA THR A 228 -2.98 -1.78 -9.29
C THR A 228 -4.30 -2.48 -9.65
N MET A 229 -4.74 -2.38 -10.90
CA MET A 229 -5.92 -3.11 -11.38
C MET A 229 -5.71 -4.62 -11.39
N ALA A 230 -4.54 -5.10 -11.81
CA ALA A 230 -4.20 -6.52 -11.77
C ALA A 230 -4.22 -7.06 -10.33
N SER A 231 -3.59 -6.33 -9.40
CA SER A 231 -3.61 -6.61 -7.96
C SER A 231 -5.03 -6.58 -7.38
N ALA A 232 -5.86 -5.61 -7.76
CA ALA A 232 -7.26 -5.53 -7.33
C ALA A 232 -8.07 -6.74 -7.82
N LEU A 233 -7.84 -7.17 -9.06
CA LEU A 233 -8.53 -8.34 -9.61
C LEU A 233 -8.13 -9.63 -8.89
N GLN A 234 -6.86 -9.75 -8.48
CA GLN A 234 -6.37 -10.85 -7.65
C GLN A 234 -6.94 -10.79 -6.24
N ALA A 235 -6.92 -9.62 -5.60
CA ALA A 235 -7.45 -9.39 -4.25
C ALA A 235 -8.96 -9.66 -4.16
N GLY A 236 -9.72 -9.44 -5.24
CA GLY A 236 -11.13 -9.81 -5.31
C GLY A 236 -11.39 -11.29 -5.57
N GLY A 237 -10.34 -12.08 -5.85
CA GLY A 237 -10.43 -13.50 -6.20
C GLY A 237 -10.93 -13.76 -7.63
N TRP A 238 -11.08 -12.73 -8.48
CA TRP A 238 -11.63 -12.88 -9.84
C TRP A 238 -10.61 -13.46 -10.84
N VAL A 239 -9.32 -13.14 -10.69
CA VAL A 239 -8.24 -13.64 -11.57
C VAL A 239 -7.03 -14.09 -10.78
N SER A 240 -6.27 -15.09 -11.25
CA SER A 240 -4.96 -15.46 -10.69
C SER A 240 -3.91 -15.23 -11.74
N PHE A 241 -3.11 -14.18 -11.58
CA PHE A 241 -1.83 -14.16 -12.25
C PHE A 241 -0.93 -15.11 -11.47
N ARG A 242 -0.63 -16.26 -12.07
CA ARG A 242 0.13 -17.34 -11.45
C ARG A 242 1.53 -16.82 -11.15
N THR A 243 1.83 -16.53 -9.89
CA THR A 243 3.21 -16.34 -9.44
C THR A 243 3.91 -17.70 -9.55
N PRO A 244 5.00 -17.84 -10.32
CA PRO A 244 5.70 -19.11 -10.42
C PRO A 244 6.29 -19.46 -9.04
N GLY A 245 5.69 -20.41 -8.34
CA GLY A 245 6.10 -20.89 -7.03
C GLY A 245 5.92 -22.40 -6.96
N LYS A 246 6.93 -23.09 -6.44
CA LYS A 246 7.10 -24.56 -6.42
C LYS A 246 5.79 -25.26 -6.02
N THR A 247 5.25 -26.06 -6.94
CA THR A 247 4.12 -26.95 -6.68
C THR A 247 4.63 -28.09 -5.80
N THR A 248 4.41 -28.02 -4.49
CA THR A 248 4.69 -29.15 -3.61
C THR A 248 3.53 -30.14 -3.71
N ALA A 249 3.70 -31.17 -4.54
CA ALA A 249 2.88 -32.36 -4.49
C ALA A 249 3.11 -33.06 -3.14
N ALA A 250 2.03 -33.43 -2.46
CA ALA A 250 2.05 -34.11 -1.18
C ALA A 250 2.46 -35.58 -1.35
N SER A 251 3.73 -35.86 -1.62
CA SER A 251 4.30 -37.22 -1.57
C SER A 251 5.83 -37.28 -1.73
N GLY A 252 6.58 -36.32 -1.21
CA GLY A 252 8.05 -36.36 -1.25
C GLY A 252 8.67 -35.88 0.06
N PRO A 253 9.68 -36.59 0.62
CA PRO A 253 10.44 -36.09 1.75
C PRO A 253 11.14 -34.79 1.38
N PHE A 254 10.94 -33.77 2.20
CA PHE A 254 11.48 -32.44 2.01
C PHE A 254 12.95 -32.42 2.43
N ILE A 255 13.86 -32.15 1.48
CA ILE A 255 15.21 -31.68 1.80
C ILE A 255 15.17 -30.16 1.77
N VAL A 256 15.52 -29.56 2.92
CA VAL A 256 15.77 -28.12 3.05
C VAL A 256 17.06 -27.82 2.28
N GLU A 257 16.93 -27.27 1.08
CA GLU A 257 18.06 -26.67 0.38
C GLU A 257 18.14 -25.20 0.81
N GLY A 258 19.00 -24.91 1.79
CA GLY A 258 19.23 -23.56 2.29
C GLY A 258 19.76 -23.40 3.71
N VAL A 259 20.50 -24.38 4.27
CA VAL A 259 21.35 -24.13 5.45
C VAL A 259 22.77 -23.91 4.94
N GLU A 260 23.26 -22.67 5.00
CA GLU A 260 24.69 -22.38 4.78
C GLU A 260 25.50 -23.07 5.88
N GLU A 261 26.41 -23.94 5.46
CA GLU A 261 27.20 -24.89 6.25
C GLU A 261 28.31 -24.26 7.10
N ASN A 262 28.16 -23.06 7.66
CA ASN A 262 29.24 -22.41 8.43
C ASN A 262 28.78 -21.51 9.59
N ASP A 263 27.87 -21.97 10.44
CA ASP A 263 27.67 -21.36 11.76
C ASP A 263 28.32 -22.23 12.86
N PRO A 264 29.41 -21.77 13.52
CA PRO A 264 30.16 -22.57 14.48
C PRO A 264 29.49 -22.71 15.86
N LEU A 265 28.18 -22.49 15.97
CA LEU A 265 27.41 -22.70 17.20
C LEU A 265 26.23 -23.68 17.01
N TYR A 266 26.52 -24.88 16.51
CA TYR A 266 25.57 -26.00 16.47
C TYR A 266 26.03 -27.15 17.38
N ASP A 267 25.36 -27.26 18.54
CA ASP A 267 25.44 -28.38 19.48
C ASP A 267 24.38 -29.43 19.11
N PRO A 268 24.75 -30.70 18.82
CA PRO A 268 23.81 -31.75 18.43
C PRO A 268 22.94 -32.29 19.59
N GLY A 269 22.98 -31.69 20.79
CA GLY A 269 22.31 -32.20 22.00
C GLY A 269 20.98 -31.56 22.42
N ALA A 270 20.52 -30.47 21.79
CA ALA A 270 19.28 -29.79 22.22
C ALA A 270 18.08 -30.19 21.34
N GLY A 271 17.19 -31.02 21.88
CA GLY A 271 15.94 -31.43 21.25
C GLY A 271 15.11 -30.24 20.78
N GLN A 272 14.97 -30.09 19.46
CA GLN A 272 14.08 -29.11 18.84
C GLN A 272 12.68 -29.70 18.76
N THR A 273 11.82 -29.30 19.70
CA THR A 273 10.36 -29.45 19.62
C THR A 273 9.80 -28.40 18.65
N GLY A 274 10.08 -28.56 17.36
CA GLY A 274 9.39 -27.86 16.28
C GLY A 274 8.63 -28.91 15.48
N VAL A 275 7.31 -28.93 15.58
CA VAL A 275 6.49 -29.92 14.86
C VAL A 275 6.56 -29.64 13.37
N ASP A 276 7.30 -30.45 12.62
CA ASP A 276 7.23 -30.54 11.16
C ASP A 276 5.84 -31.07 10.77
N LEU A 277 4.85 -30.18 10.71
CA LEU A 277 3.49 -30.50 10.26
C LEU A 277 3.47 -30.52 8.73
N ALA A 278 3.09 -31.66 8.16
CA ALA A 278 2.73 -31.75 6.76
C ALA A 278 1.70 -30.65 6.41
N PRO A 279 1.78 -30.03 5.22
CA PRO A 279 0.95 -28.86 4.87
C PRO A 279 -0.56 -29.16 4.82
N VAL A 280 -0.93 -30.44 4.75
CA VAL A 280 -2.31 -30.91 4.94
C VAL A 280 -2.26 -32.18 5.80
N SER A 281 -3.00 -32.20 6.90
CA SER A 281 -3.13 -33.36 7.79
C SER A 281 -4.58 -33.58 8.20
N ILE A 282 -4.88 -34.74 8.79
CA ILE A 282 -6.18 -35.03 9.40
C ILE A 282 -5.93 -35.31 10.87
N ASP A 283 -6.66 -34.62 11.75
CA ASP A 283 -6.55 -34.81 13.18
C ASP A 283 -7.32 -36.05 13.67
N ALA A 284 -7.19 -36.38 14.95
CA ALA A 284 -7.85 -37.53 15.56
C ALA A 284 -9.40 -37.42 15.55
N SER A 285 -9.96 -36.24 15.31
CA SER A 285 -11.40 -36.01 15.21
C SER A 285 -11.94 -36.15 13.78
N GLY A 286 -11.07 -36.43 12.81
CA GLY A 286 -11.42 -36.51 11.39
C GLY A 286 -11.54 -35.14 10.71
N LYS A 287 -11.05 -34.07 11.35
CA LYS A 287 -11.01 -32.72 10.77
C LYS A 287 -9.71 -32.56 9.99
N GLN A 288 -9.82 -31.96 8.81
CA GLN A 288 -8.68 -31.66 7.95
C GLN A 288 -8.02 -30.34 8.38
N ILE A 289 -6.71 -30.35 8.60
CA ILE A 289 -5.93 -29.17 8.95
C ILE A 289 -5.03 -28.84 7.75
N VAL A 290 -5.16 -27.63 7.22
CA VAL A 290 -4.28 -27.09 6.19
C VAL A 290 -3.39 -26.04 6.86
N THR A 291 -2.08 -26.22 6.83
CA THR A 291 -1.13 -25.30 7.49
C THR A 291 -0.40 -24.46 6.45
N LEU A 292 -0.59 -23.14 6.53
CA LEU A 292 0.07 -22.14 5.69
C LEU A 292 1.02 -21.32 6.55
N THR A 293 2.31 -21.36 6.24
CA THR A 293 3.30 -20.47 6.87
C THR A 293 3.26 -19.10 6.21
N VAL A 294 3.12 -18.08 7.04
CA VAL A 294 3.07 -16.67 6.65
C VAL A 294 4.32 -15.98 7.19
N THR A 295 5.18 -15.54 6.28
CA THR A 295 6.30 -14.64 6.55
C THR A 295 6.01 -13.29 5.89
N ASP A 296 6.92 -12.74 5.09
CA ASP A 296 6.59 -11.76 4.04
C ASP A 296 5.95 -12.41 2.79
N PHE A 297 5.95 -13.75 2.73
CA PHE A 297 5.40 -14.57 1.66
C PHE A 297 4.52 -15.70 2.21
N TYR A 298 3.77 -16.36 1.31
CA TYR A 298 2.97 -17.54 1.62
C TYR A 298 3.71 -18.81 1.22
N VAL A 299 3.87 -19.72 2.17
CA VAL A 299 4.56 -21.00 1.92
C VAL A 299 3.79 -22.15 2.59
N PRO A 300 3.31 -23.16 1.84
CA PRO A 300 3.26 -23.20 0.37
C PRO A 300 2.14 -22.32 -0.21
N THR A 301 2.19 -22.01 -1.50
CA THR A 301 1.12 -21.25 -2.18
C THR A 301 0.04 -22.13 -2.79
N GLN A 302 0.21 -23.44 -2.77
CA GLN A 302 -0.68 -24.42 -3.38
C GLN A 302 -0.91 -25.58 -2.43
N PHE A 303 -2.17 -25.94 -2.25
CA PHE A 303 -2.58 -27.06 -1.42
C PHE A 303 -3.54 -27.94 -2.21
N THR A 304 -3.50 -29.24 -1.97
CA THR A 304 -4.55 -30.17 -2.41
C THR A 304 -5.16 -30.79 -1.17
N ALA A 305 -6.49 -30.68 -1.04
CA ALA A 305 -7.22 -31.06 0.17
C ALA A 305 -8.48 -31.87 -0.19
N ARG A 306 -8.99 -32.70 0.73
CA ARG A 306 -10.21 -33.50 0.50
C ARG A 306 -11.44 -32.61 0.52
N ALA A 307 -12.25 -32.70 -0.52
CA ALA A 307 -13.59 -32.15 -0.56
C ALA A 307 -14.53 -32.99 0.33
N GLY A 308 -15.51 -32.35 0.97
CA GLY A 308 -16.49 -33.01 1.82
C GLY A 308 -16.02 -33.29 3.25
N VAL A 309 -14.80 -32.91 3.62
CA VAL A 309 -14.26 -33.03 4.99
C VAL A 309 -14.26 -31.65 5.67
N PRO A 310 -14.71 -31.52 6.93
CA PRO A 310 -14.57 -30.28 7.69
C PRO A 310 -13.11 -29.84 7.75
N THR A 311 -12.81 -28.61 7.32
CA THR A 311 -11.43 -28.14 7.13
C THR A 311 -11.15 -26.88 7.93
N THR A 312 -10.05 -26.86 8.67
CA THR A 312 -9.47 -25.65 9.28
C THR A 312 -8.18 -25.27 8.57
N LEU A 313 -8.08 -23.99 8.24
CA LEU A 313 -6.84 -23.39 7.75
C LEU A 313 -6.12 -22.74 8.94
N VAL A 314 -4.90 -23.20 9.19
CA VAL A 314 -4.00 -22.64 10.21
C VAL A 314 -2.98 -21.75 9.52
N LEU A 315 -3.03 -20.46 9.81
CA LEU A 315 -2.05 -19.49 9.37
C LEU A 315 -0.96 -19.39 10.44
N HIS A 316 0.19 -20.00 10.19
CA HIS A 316 1.33 -19.96 11.07
C HIS A 316 2.20 -18.74 10.77
N GLY A 317 2.11 -17.70 11.60
CA GLY A 317 2.98 -16.53 11.49
C GLY A 317 4.39 -16.85 11.96
N LYS A 318 5.40 -16.60 11.12
CA LYS A 318 6.83 -16.72 11.46
C LYS A 318 7.56 -15.45 11.06
N ASP A 319 7.88 -14.60 12.04
CA ASP A 319 8.33 -13.22 11.84
C ASP A 319 7.52 -12.52 10.73
N SER A 320 6.21 -12.72 10.76
CA SER A 320 5.36 -12.26 9.65
C SER A 320 5.34 -10.74 9.62
N GLY A 321 5.79 -10.18 8.50
CA GLY A 321 5.93 -8.75 8.25
C GLY A 321 5.09 -8.29 7.06
N GLY A 322 4.96 -6.98 6.92
CA GLY A 322 4.43 -6.38 5.69
C GLY A 322 2.99 -6.77 5.32
N CYS A 323 2.71 -6.81 4.01
CA CYS A 323 1.35 -6.96 3.48
C CYS A 323 0.79 -8.38 3.62
N ALA A 324 1.63 -9.41 3.70
CA ALA A 324 1.21 -10.82 3.75
C ALA A 324 0.39 -11.15 5.01
N ARG A 325 0.64 -10.43 6.11
CA ARG A 325 -0.14 -10.55 7.35
C ARG A 325 -1.62 -10.24 7.20
N ALA A 326 -1.99 -9.35 6.28
CA ALA A 326 -3.38 -9.05 6.01
C ALA A 326 -3.94 -10.09 5.06
N PHE A 327 -4.29 -11.26 5.60
CA PHE A 327 -4.75 -12.42 4.83
C PHE A 327 -6.24 -12.30 4.49
N THR A 328 -6.61 -12.72 3.28
CA THR A 328 -7.99 -12.63 2.79
C THR A 328 -8.39 -13.89 2.02
N ILE A 329 -9.65 -14.30 2.20
CA ILE A 329 -10.34 -15.29 1.36
C ILE A 329 -11.58 -14.61 0.77
N PRO A 330 -11.48 -14.01 -0.43
CA PRO A 330 -12.53 -13.15 -0.97
C PRO A 330 -13.85 -13.86 -1.21
N GLU A 331 -13.82 -15.15 -1.54
CA GLU A 331 -15.03 -15.95 -1.76
C GLU A 331 -15.85 -16.15 -0.48
N LEU A 332 -15.17 -16.27 0.66
CA LEU A 332 -15.77 -16.47 1.98
C LEU A 332 -15.99 -15.16 2.73
N GLY A 333 -15.50 -14.03 2.20
CA GLY A 333 -15.52 -12.74 2.89
C GLY A 333 -14.60 -12.67 4.11
N VAL A 334 -13.69 -13.64 4.27
CA VAL A 334 -12.76 -13.71 5.41
C VAL A 334 -11.64 -12.71 5.20
N GLN A 335 -11.33 -11.94 6.24
CA GLN A 335 -10.20 -11.02 6.31
C GLN A 335 -9.61 -11.05 7.71
N GLU A 336 -8.39 -11.57 7.83
CA GLU A 336 -7.74 -11.79 9.10
C GLU A 336 -6.34 -11.18 9.12
N ILE A 337 -5.93 -10.69 10.28
CA ILE A 337 -4.55 -10.25 10.51
C ILE A 337 -3.80 -11.37 11.20
N VAL A 338 -2.89 -12.01 10.47
CA VAL A 338 -2.05 -13.08 11.00
C VAL A 338 -1.18 -12.54 12.13
N LYS A 339 -1.11 -13.29 13.23
CA LYS A 339 -0.20 -13.01 14.35
C LYS A 339 1.24 -13.00 13.84
N ARG A 340 2.08 -12.13 14.41
CA ARG A 340 3.48 -12.00 13.98
C ARG A 340 4.22 -13.33 14.12
N ASP A 341 4.13 -13.89 15.32
CA ASP A 341 4.68 -15.18 15.71
C ASP A 341 3.55 -15.98 16.40
N GLY A 342 3.01 -16.98 15.70
CA GLY A 342 1.95 -17.85 16.20
C GLY A 342 0.77 -18.04 15.26
N ASP A 343 -0.19 -18.84 15.72
CA ASP A 343 -1.24 -19.39 14.85
C ASP A 343 -2.53 -18.57 14.86
N THR A 344 -3.10 -18.42 13.67
CA THR A 344 -4.43 -17.87 13.44
C THR A 344 -5.26 -18.92 12.70
N GLU A 345 -6.31 -19.40 13.34
CA GLU A 345 -7.16 -20.46 12.79
C GLU A 345 -8.38 -19.87 12.08
N ILE A 346 -8.68 -20.40 10.90
CA ILE A 346 -9.84 -20.04 10.10
C ILE A 346 -10.64 -21.31 9.81
N ASP A 347 -11.90 -21.32 10.23
CA ASP A 347 -12.81 -22.41 9.87
C ASP A 347 -13.29 -22.26 8.42
N LEU A 348 -12.92 -23.21 7.56
CA LEU A 348 -13.38 -23.26 6.17
C LEU A 348 -14.65 -24.10 6.02
N GLY A 349 -15.10 -24.76 7.10
CA GLY A 349 -16.23 -25.67 7.09
C GLY A 349 -16.04 -26.85 6.13
N THR A 350 -17.14 -27.38 5.62
CA THR A 350 -17.14 -28.49 4.67
C THR A 350 -17.20 -27.97 3.24
N ARG A 351 -16.07 -28.04 2.52
CA ARG A 351 -15.95 -27.50 1.16
C ARG A 351 -16.38 -28.49 0.09
N LYS A 352 -17.09 -27.99 -0.92
CA LYS A 352 -17.36 -28.73 -2.16
C LYS A 352 -16.09 -28.78 -3.02
N PRO A 353 -16.01 -29.70 -4.00
CA PRO A 353 -14.89 -29.72 -4.93
C PRO A 353 -14.75 -28.39 -5.68
N GLY A 354 -13.52 -27.93 -5.83
CA GLY A 354 -13.20 -26.65 -6.45
C GLY A 354 -12.02 -25.96 -5.79
N THR A 355 -11.59 -24.87 -6.41
CA THR A 355 -10.40 -24.13 -5.99
C THR A 355 -10.78 -22.94 -5.11
N LEU A 356 -10.40 -22.98 -3.84
CA LEU A 356 -10.53 -21.85 -2.92
C LEU A 356 -9.28 -20.98 -3.03
N ARG A 357 -9.46 -19.68 -3.29
CA ARG A 357 -8.36 -18.76 -3.56
C ARG A 357 -8.16 -17.81 -2.39
N PHE A 358 -6.91 -17.58 -2.03
CA PHE A 358 -6.54 -16.66 -0.96
C PHE A 358 -5.46 -15.69 -1.42
N SER A 359 -5.40 -14.53 -0.78
CA SER A 359 -4.41 -13.50 -1.07
C SER A 359 -4.16 -12.60 0.12
N CYS A 360 -3.07 -11.83 0.07
CA CYS A 360 -2.95 -10.68 0.94
C CYS A 360 -3.97 -9.59 0.54
N ALA A 361 -4.23 -8.61 1.42
CA ALA A 361 -5.19 -7.53 1.16
C ALA A 361 -4.85 -6.70 -0.10
N MET A 362 -3.60 -6.73 -0.56
CA MET A 362 -3.17 -6.09 -1.80
C MET A 362 -3.26 -7.00 -3.03
N GLY A 363 -3.58 -8.29 -2.89
CA GLY A 363 -3.59 -9.23 -4.02
C GLY A 363 -2.22 -9.57 -4.59
N MET A 364 -1.11 -9.12 -3.97
CA MET A 364 0.25 -9.36 -4.46
C MET A 364 0.75 -10.78 -4.13
N GLN A 365 0.56 -11.21 -2.88
CA GLN A 365 0.81 -12.59 -2.47
C GLN A 365 -0.49 -13.37 -2.62
N THR A 366 -0.47 -14.45 -3.39
CA THR A 366 -1.65 -15.25 -3.69
C THR A 366 -1.35 -16.73 -3.59
N GLY A 367 -2.37 -17.51 -3.24
CA GLY A 367 -2.32 -18.97 -3.34
C GLY A 367 -3.70 -19.57 -3.49
N ALA A 368 -3.74 -20.89 -3.53
CA ALA A 368 -4.97 -21.64 -3.70
C ALA A 368 -4.96 -22.98 -2.95
N ILE A 369 -6.14 -23.38 -2.52
CA ILE A 369 -6.43 -24.69 -1.94
C ILE A 369 -7.39 -25.39 -2.89
N ASP A 370 -6.94 -26.47 -3.50
CA ASP A 370 -7.72 -27.24 -4.46
C ASP A 370 -8.41 -28.41 -3.73
N PHE A 371 -9.73 -28.30 -3.56
CA PHE A 371 -10.53 -29.33 -2.91
C PHE A 371 -10.94 -30.39 -3.94
N LYS A 372 -10.42 -31.61 -3.80
CA LYS A 372 -10.69 -32.75 -4.71
C LYS A 372 -11.46 -33.85 -3.98
N LYS A 373 -12.34 -34.56 -4.71
CA LYS A 373 -13.06 -35.71 -4.15
C LYS A 373 -12.11 -36.87 -3.83
N ASP A 374 -11.09 -37.06 -4.66
CA ASP A 374 -10.07 -38.11 -4.52
C ASP A 374 -8.68 -37.45 -4.54
N LEU A 375 -7.85 -37.68 -3.51
CA LEU A 375 -6.40 -37.45 -3.62
C LEU A 375 -5.79 -38.69 -4.25
N GLN A 376 -5.60 -38.67 -5.56
CA GLN A 376 -4.72 -39.58 -6.26
C GLN A 376 -3.33 -38.98 -6.38
#